data_AF-A0A9P4JRU5-F1
#
_entry.id   AF-A0A9P4JRU5-F1
#
_cell.length_a   1.000
_cell.length_b   1.000
_cell.length_c   1.000
_cell.angle_alpha   90.00
_cell.angle_beta   90.00
_cell.angle_gamma   90.00
#
_symmetry.space_group_name_H-M   'P 1'
#
loop_
_entity.id
_entity.type
_entity.pdbx_description
1 polymer ?
#
loop_
_entity_poly.entity_id
_entity_poly.type
_entity_poly.pdbx_seq_one_letter_code
_entity_poly.pdbx_strand_id
1 'polypeptide(L)'
;MESSSEKVLEGIFAVAKPAHISSADVLQKLQFTFAPSKTFSTLLASQPKRPSKSDDEVFKIGHGGTLDPLASGILIIGIGRGTKHLQSYLACKKTYETVVLFGASTDSYDCTGVITERAEVGHVTNEVVGRTLERFRGRIKQIPPVYSALKINGVKACEYAREGKELPRALEGREMQVDECEMVEWYEPGQHEFSWPGDDASVPAAAPAARIRLTVCSGFYVRSFAHDLGIACQSRSHMASLLRTRQANFSIQDPPESPDLVTAITYSELEAGEAIWGAKLRPQLEGWVEKNPVNSGHVNGRSGETKRKLAEEKARRPKQRFRGEWVAETRGERIKQQGGRFKGKWNRKKEESAPKVEGVESSESVS
;
A
#
# COMPACT_ATOMS: atom_id res chain seq x y z
N MET A 1 -21.87 -40.70 10.48
CA MET A 1 -20.64 -40.11 9.88
C MET A 1 -20.83 -38.61 9.94
N GLU A 2 -20.18 -37.94 10.91
CA GLU A 2 -20.14 -36.49 10.95
C GLU A 2 -19.55 -36.00 9.62
N SER A 3 -20.34 -35.24 8.87
CA SER A 3 -19.84 -34.43 7.77
C SER A 3 -18.80 -33.50 8.39
N SER A 4 -17.52 -33.81 8.22
CA SER A 4 -16.42 -32.89 8.47
C SER A 4 -16.64 -31.69 7.55
N SER A 5 -17.39 -30.70 8.02
CA SER A 5 -17.50 -29.41 7.34
C SER A 5 -16.07 -28.89 7.21
N GLU A 6 -15.54 -28.86 5.99
CA GLU A 6 -14.19 -28.40 5.73
C GLU A 6 -14.03 -27.00 6.36
N LYS A 7 -13.01 -26.83 7.22
CA LYS A 7 -12.85 -25.59 7.97
C LYS A 7 -12.64 -24.44 6.98
N VAL A 8 -13.39 -23.36 7.15
CA VAL A 8 -13.20 -22.12 6.37
C VAL A 8 -11.81 -21.55 6.68
N LEU A 9 -10.90 -21.59 5.70
CA LEU A 9 -9.59 -20.96 5.81
C LEU A 9 -9.69 -19.48 5.48
N GLU A 10 -9.34 -18.64 6.45
CA GLU A 10 -9.30 -17.19 6.33
C GLU A 10 -8.33 -16.62 7.38
N GLY A 11 -7.92 -15.36 7.25
CA GLY A 11 -7.04 -14.76 8.23
C GLY A 11 -6.01 -13.81 7.64
N ILE A 12 -4.84 -13.76 8.27
CA ILE A 12 -3.73 -12.89 7.92
C ILE A 12 -2.54 -13.74 7.45
N PHE A 13 -1.91 -13.32 6.36
CA PHE A 13 -0.64 -13.83 5.88
C PHE A 13 0.16 -12.68 5.25
N ALA A 14 1.36 -12.94 4.73
CA ALA A 14 2.14 -11.95 4.01
C ALA A 14 2.59 -12.46 2.64
N VAL A 15 2.74 -11.53 1.70
CA VAL A 15 3.28 -11.77 0.37
C VAL A 15 4.56 -10.95 0.19
N ALA A 16 5.59 -11.59 -0.36
CA ALA A 16 6.78 -10.92 -0.88
C ALA A 16 6.43 -10.24 -2.20
N LYS A 17 6.03 -8.98 -2.12
CA LYS A 17 5.67 -8.15 -3.28
C LYS A 17 6.95 -7.85 -4.09
N PRO A 18 7.00 -8.14 -5.41
CA PRO A 18 8.09 -7.68 -6.26
C PRO A 18 8.08 -6.16 -6.46
N ALA A 19 9.22 -5.61 -6.88
CA ALA A 19 9.32 -4.21 -7.27
C ALA A 19 8.45 -3.93 -8.53
N HIS A 20 8.14 -2.65 -8.75
CA HIS A 20 7.44 -2.11 -9.92
C HIS A 20 5.97 -2.54 -10.15
N ILE A 21 5.34 -3.22 -9.19
CA ILE A 21 3.89 -3.46 -9.18
C ILE A 21 3.21 -2.68 -8.06
N SER A 22 1.92 -2.34 -8.17
CA SER A 22 1.24 -1.67 -7.05
C SER A 22 0.75 -2.66 -5.99
N SER A 23 0.51 -2.18 -4.77
CA SER A 23 -0.13 -3.00 -3.73
C SER A 23 -1.55 -3.45 -4.13
N ALA A 24 -2.22 -2.72 -5.02
CA ALA A 24 -3.54 -3.09 -5.54
C ALA A 24 -3.45 -4.23 -6.56
N ASP A 25 -2.40 -4.26 -7.38
CA ASP A 25 -2.15 -5.33 -8.35
C ASP A 25 -1.85 -6.66 -7.64
N VAL A 26 -1.17 -6.61 -6.49
CA VAL A 26 -1.00 -7.79 -5.63
C VAL A 26 -2.36 -8.35 -5.22
N LEU A 27 -3.29 -7.52 -4.79
CA LEU A 27 -4.64 -7.98 -4.40
C LEU A 27 -5.38 -8.58 -5.60
N GLN A 28 -5.28 -7.98 -6.79
CA GLN A 28 -5.90 -8.52 -8.01
C GLN A 28 -5.32 -9.88 -8.37
N LYS A 29 -3.98 -10.03 -8.34
CA LYS A 29 -3.34 -11.32 -8.58
C LYS A 29 -3.83 -12.39 -7.61
N LEU A 30 -3.91 -12.08 -6.31
CA LEU A 30 -4.39 -13.03 -5.31
C LEU A 30 -5.87 -13.40 -5.55
N GLN A 31 -6.71 -12.47 -6.01
CA GLN A 31 -8.08 -12.81 -6.41
C GLN A 31 -8.09 -13.87 -7.51
N PHE A 32 -7.33 -13.64 -8.59
CA PHE A 32 -7.25 -14.58 -9.72
C PHE A 32 -6.64 -15.92 -9.34
N THR A 33 -5.62 -15.94 -8.47
CA THR A 33 -4.98 -17.17 -8.02
C THR A 33 -5.87 -17.97 -7.07
N PHE A 34 -6.60 -17.30 -6.16
CA PHE A 34 -7.36 -17.99 -5.12
C PHE A 34 -8.78 -18.38 -5.54
N ALA A 35 -9.37 -17.68 -6.51
CA ALA A 35 -10.76 -17.94 -6.91
C ALA A 35 -10.98 -19.39 -7.38
N PRO A 36 -10.13 -19.96 -8.26
CA PRO A 36 -10.30 -21.35 -8.68
C PRO A 36 -9.73 -22.37 -7.68
N SER A 37 -9.18 -21.94 -6.54
CA SER A 37 -8.43 -22.83 -5.63
C SER A 37 -9.34 -23.68 -4.76
N LYS A 38 -8.92 -24.91 -4.47
CA LYS A 38 -9.64 -25.80 -3.53
C LYS A 38 -9.53 -25.27 -2.10
N THR A 39 -8.36 -24.74 -1.74
CA THR A 39 -7.99 -24.21 -0.43
C THR A 39 -8.96 -23.12 0.06
N PHE A 40 -9.44 -22.26 -0.84
CA PHE A 40 -10.35 -21.17 -0.49
C PHE A 40 -11.80 -21.38 -0.98
N SER A 41 -12.11 -22.53 -1.58
CA SER A 41 -13.46 -22.83 -2.10
C SER A 41 -14.56 -22.70 -1.03
N THR A 42 -14.34 -23.24 0.16
CA THR A 42 -15.30 -23.12 1.29
C THR A 42 -15.43 -21.68 1.79
N LEU A 43 -14.34 -20.92 1.81
CA LEU A 43 -14.40 -19.50 2.15
C LEU A 43 -15.24 -18.74 1.12
N LEU A 44 -15.02 -18.99 -0.16
CA LEU A 44 -15.73 -18.34 -1.25
C LEU A 44 -17.24 -18.64 -1.18
N ALA A 45 -17.61 -19.91 -1.01
CA ALA A 45 -18.99 -20.35 -0.86
C ALA A 45 -19.70 -19.76 0.38
N SER A 46 -18.95 -19.53 1.47
CA SER A 46 -19.49 -18.97 2.72
C SER A 46 -19.73 -17.46 2.68
N GLN A 47 -19.20 -16.73 1.68
CA GLN A 47 -19.32 -15.28 1.62
C GLN A 47 -20.72 -14.84 1.17
N PRO A 48 -21.29 -13.79 1.79
CA PRO A 48 -22.56 -13.25 1.33
C PRO A 48 -22.40 -12.71 -0.09
N LYS A 49 -23.26 -13.18 -1.01
CA LYS A 49 -23.29 -12.69 -2.40
C LYS A 49 -23.41 -11.16 -2.38
N ARG A 50 -22.44 -10.47 -2.99
CA ARG A 50 -22.50 -9.01 -3.12
C ARG A 50 -23.65 -8.67 -4.06
N PRO A 51 -24.43 -7.60 -3.80
CA PRO A 51 -25.49 -7.15 -4.71
C PRO A 51 -24.94 -6.49 -6.00
N SER A 52 -23.72 -6.81 -6.43
CA SER A 52 -23.15 -6.33 -7.69
C SER A 52 -23.77 -7.06 -8.88
N LYS A 53 -23.74 -6.42 -10.06
CA LYS A 53 -24.28 -6.96 -11.32
C LYS A 53 -23.38 -7.99 -12.01
N SER A 54 -22.22 -8.31 -11.45
CA SER A 54 -21.33 -9.33 -11.99
C SER A 54 -21.36 -10.59 -11.11
N ASP A 55 -21.31 -11.75 -11.75
CA ASP A 55 -21.16 -13.07 -11.12
C ASP A 55 -19.71 -13.33 -10.65
N ASP A 56 -18.88 -12.29 -10.55
CA ASP A 56 -17.47 -12.46 -10.22
C ASP A 56 -17.30 -13.03 -8.80
N GLU A 57 -16.64 -14.19 -8.74
CA GLU A 57 -16.22 -14.85 -7.51
C GLU A 57 -15.07 -14.07 -6.85
N VAL A 58 -15.41 -13.04 -6.06
CA VAL A 58 -14.44 -12.13 -5.46
C VAL A 58 -14.37 -12.30 -3.95
N PHE A 59 -13.18 -12.58 -3.42
CA PHE A 59 -12.95 -12.59 -1.99
C PHE A 59 -13.04 -11.20 -1.37
N LYS A 60 -13.48 -11.15 -0.11
CA LYS A 60 -13.16 -10.03 0.76
C LYS A 60 -11.66 -10.08 1.12
N ILE A 61 -10.84 -9.31 0.41
CA ILE A 61 -9.39 -9.21 0.61
C ILE A 61 -8.94 -7.75 0.81
N GLY A 62 -7.84 -7.53 1.53
CA GLY A 62 -7.20 -6.22 1.70
C GLY A 62 -5.77 -6.35 2.21
N HIS A 63 -5.06 -5.22 2.34
CA HIS A 63 -3.67 -5.21 2.80
C HIS A 63 -3.44 -4.40 4.10
N GLY A 64 -2.40 -4.75 4.85
CA GLY A 64 -2.03 -4.18 6.16
C GLY A 64 -1.06 -3.02 6.12
N GLY A 65 -0.79 -2.45 4.93
CA GLY A 65 0.02 -1.25 4.76
C GLY A 65 0.59 -1.16 3.35
N THR A 66 0.23 -0.10 2.63
CA THR A 66 0.67 0.13 1.25
C THR A 66 2.19 0.15 1.15
N LEU A 67 2.73 -0.54 0.14
CA LEU A 67 4.08 -0.34 -0.38
C LEU A 67 3.99 0.46 -1.68
N ASP A 68 4.91 1.39 -1.85
CA ASP A 68 5.07 2.15 -3.09
C ASP A 68 5.33 1.18 -4.26
N PRO A 69 4.95 1.55 -5.50
CA PRO A 69 5.14 0.66 -6.64
C PRO A 69 6.58 0.20 -6.84
N LEU A 70 7.56 1.11 -6.75
CA LEU A 70 8.99 0.78 -6.86
C LEU A 70 9.50 -0.16 -5.76
N ALA A 71 8.83 -0.19 -4.60
CA ALA A 71 9.31 -0.92 -3.45
C ALA A 71 8.99 -2.42 -3.54
N SER A 72 9.88 -3.28 -3.08
CA SER A 72 9.64 -4.70 -2.90
C SER A 72 9.48 -5.06 -1.42
N GLY A 73 9.15 -6.33 -1.14
CA GLY A 73 9.17 -6.91 0.19
C GLY A 73 7.79 -7.17 0.77
N ILE A 74 7.71 -7.18 2.11
CA ILE A 74 6.57 -7.72 2.84
C ILE A 74 5.31 -6.87 2.66
N LEU A 75 4.25 -7.45 2.10
CA LEU A 75 2.91 -6.90 2.09
C LEU A 75 1.97 -7.83 2.87
N ILE A 76 1.51 -7.38 4.04
CA ILE A 76 0.54 -8.12 4.85
C ILE A 76 -0.81 -8.12 4.14
N ILE A 77 -1.42 -9.30 4.02
CA ILE A 77 -2.71 -9.54 3.39
C ILE A 77 -3.69 -10.08 4.43
N GLY A 78 -4.92 -9.59 4.35
CA GLY A 78 -6.05 -10.13 5.10
C GLY A 78 -7.10 -10.62 4.13
N ILE A 79 -7.57 -11.85 4.34
CA ILE A 79 -8.65 -12.48 3.57
C ILE A 79 -9.78 -12.88 4.53
N GLY A 80 -11.04 -12.74 4.10
CA GLY A 80 -12.21 -13.04 4.93
C GLY A 80 -12.27 -12.16 6.18
N ARG A 81 -12.43 -12.77 7.35
CA ARG A 81 -12.40 -12.12 8.68
C ARG A 81 -11.06 -11.46 8.98
N GLY A 82 -9.94 -11.96 8.42
CA GLY A 82 -8.63 -11.34 8.56
C GLY A 82 -8.60 -9.86 8.14
N THR A 83 -9.43 -9.47 7.17
CA THR A 83 -9.57 -8.06 6.77
C THR A 83 -9.94 -7.10 7.91
N LYS A 84 -10.60 -7.59 8.96
CA LYS A 84 -10.96 -6.78 10.15
C LYS A 84 -9.75 -6.50 11.05
N HIS A 85 -8.67 -7.27 10.92
CA HIS A 85 -7.46 -7.16 11.75
C HIS A 85 -6.37 -6.32 11.09
N LEU A 86 -6.52 -5.95 9.81
CA LEU A 86 -5.51 -5.18 9.07
C LEU A 86 -5.11 -3.85 9.74
N GLN A 87 -5.99 -3.26 10.54
CA GLN A 87 -5.70 -2.00 11.24
C GLN A 87 -4.57 -2.13 12.26
N SER A 88 -4.42 -3.26 12.95
CA SER A 88 -3.30 -3.47 13.89
C SER A 88 -1.96 -3.55 13.18
N TYR A 89 -1.95 -4.10 11.96
CA TYR A 89 -0.76 -4.21 11.13
C TYR A 89 -0.33 -2.87 10.50
N LEU A 90 -1.24 -1.90 10.38
CA LEU A 90 -0.84 -0.54 10.02
C LEU A 90 0.01 0.10 11.12
N ALA A 91 -0.32 -0.14 12.39
CA ALA A 91 0.31 0.51 13.55
C ALA A 91 1.61 -0.15 14.05
N CYS A 92 2.08 -1.23 13.42
CA CYS A 92 3.31 -1.93 13.83
C CYS A 92 4.59 -1.25 13.33
N LYS A 93 5.72 -1.64 13.93
CA LYS A 93 7.06 -1.34 13.43
C LYS A 93 7.33 -2.07 12.11
N LYS A 94 8.17 -1.46 11.29
CA LYS A 94 8.56 -1.95 9.96
C LYS A 94 10.06 -1.82 9.82
N THR A 95 10.70 -2.83 9.23
CA THR A 95 12.12 -2.79 8.90
C THR A 95 12.27 -2.72 7.39
N TYR A 96 13.16 -1.83 6.95
CA TYR A 96 13.44 -1.56 5.56
C TYR A 96 14.93 -1.63 5.31
N GLU A 97 15.29 -2.01 4.10
CA GLU A 97 16.59 -1.72 3.50
C GLU A 97 16.35 -0.85 2.26
N THR A 98 17.05 0.27 2.19
CA THR A 98 16.87 1.25 1.13
C THR A 98 18.22 1.68 0.59
N VAL A 99 18.30 1.92 -0.71
CA VAL A 99 19.47 2.59 -1.28
C VAL A 99 19.16 4.06 -1.49
N VAL A 100 20.04 4.93 -0.99
CA VAL A 100 20.00 6.37 -1.20
C VAL A 100 21.12 6.75 -2.17
N LEU A 101 20.76 7.35 -3.30
CA LEU A 101 21.72 7.87 -4.29
C LEU A 101 21.91 9.38 -4.05
N PHE A 102 23.15 9.80 -3.85
CA PHE A 102 23.50 11.20 -3.58
C PHE A 102 23.77 11.98 -4.87
N GLY A 103 23.67 13.30 -4.81
CA GLY A 103 23.93 14.26 -5.90
C GLY A 103 22.70 14.81 -6.63
N ALA A 104 21.51 14.26 -6.43
CA ALA A 104 20.29 14.84 -6.99
C ALA A 104 19.04 14.55 -6.16
N SER A 105 18.12 15.51 -6.11
CA SER A 105 16.77 15.35 -5.56
C SER A 105 15.74 15.29 -6.68
N THR A 106 14.65 14.57 -6.42
CA THR A 106 13.52 14.43 -7.33
C THR A 106 12.25 14.97 -6.71
N ASP A 107 11.23 15.24 -7.52
CA ASP A 107 9.92 15.69 -7.04
C ASP A 107 9.18 14.63 -6.21
N SER A 108 9.40 13.34 -6.50
CA SER A 108 8.82 12.20 -5.78
C SER A 108 9.65 11.73 -4.57
N TYR A 109 10.88 12.24 -4.43
CA TYR A 109 11.94 11.76 -3.54
C TYR A 109 12.37 10.29 -3.78
N ASP A 110 12.06 9.74 -4.94
CA ASP A 110 12.55 8.45 -5.40
C ASP A 110 13.02 8.50 -6.86
N CYS A 111 13.58 7.39 -7.35
CA CYS A 111 14.11 7.26 -8.70
C CYS A 111 13.06 7.25 -9.82
N THR A 112 11.76 7.26 -9.49
CA THR A 112 10.67 7.31 -10.48
C THR A 112 10.20 8.74 -10.79
N GLY A 113 10.67 9.72 -10.01
CA GLY A 113 10.37 11.13 -10.22
C GLY A 113 11.27 11.79 -11.26
N VAL A 114 11.13 13.11 -11.36
CA VAL A 114 11.98 13.96 -12.21
C VAL A 114 12.97 14.71 -11.34
N ILE A 115 14.21 14.83 -11.78
CA ILE A 115 15.24 15.59 -11.08
C ILE A 115 14.82 17.06 -10.97
N THR A 116 14.79 17.58 -9.75
CA THR A 116 14.46 18.97 -9.44
C THR A 116 15.70 19.80 -9.11
N GLU A 117 16.73 19.17 -8.54
CA GLU A 117 17.96 19.84 -8.13
C GLU A 117 19.14 18.87 -8.16
N ARG A 118 20.32 19.37 -8.52
CA ARG A 118 21.60 18.65 -8.45
C ARG A 118 22.55 19.36 -7.50
N ALA A 119 23.43 18.61 -6.87
CA ALA A 119 24.45 19.13 -5.98
C ALA A 119 25.77 18.35 -6.14
N GLU A 120 26.88 18.98 -5.76
CA GLU A 120 28.17 18.32 -5.72
C GLU A 120 28.20 17.17 -4.70
N VAL A 121 29.02 16.16 -4.99
CA VAL A 121 29.14 14.93 -4.20
C VAL A 121 30.56 14.65 -3.72
N GLY A 122 31.55 15.46 -4.08
CA GLY A 122 32.95 15.21 -3.76
C GLY A 122 33.25 15.15 -2.25
N HIS A 123 32.43 15.81 -1.43
CA HIS A 123 32.52 15.77 0.03
C HIS A 123 31.66 14.67 0.69
N VAL A 124 30.86 13.94 -0.09
CA VAL A 124 29.95 12.91 0.44
C VAL A 124 30.70 11.59 0.51
N THR A 125 31.24 11.26 1.69
CA THR A 125 31.98 10.02 1.94
C THR A 125 31.22 9.08 2.88
N ASN A 126 31.66 7.82 2.95
CA ASN A 126 31.19 6.83 3.91
C ASN A 126 31.15 7.40 5.35
N GLU A 127 32.22 8.06 5.79
CA GLU A 127 32.35 8.62 7.14
C GLU A 127 31.42 9.81 7.37
N VAL A 128 31.17 10.63 6.35
CA VAL A 128 30.21 11.75 6.43
C VAL A 128 28.79 11.22 6.56
N VAL A 129 28.42 10.25 5.73
CA VAL A 129 27.09 9.64 5.77
C VAL A 129 26.89 8.88 7.08
N GLY A 130 27.84 8.04 7.49
CA GLY A 130 27.81 7.30 8.75
C GLY A 130 27.56 8.19 9.96
N ARG A 131 28.32 9.29 10.11
CA ARG A 131 28.10 10.27 11.20
C ARG A 131 26.77 11.00 11.08
N THR A 132 26.30 11.27 9.86
CA THR A 132 25.04 12.00 9.64
C THR A 132 23.83 11.14 10.03
N LEU A 133 23.88 9.83 9.82
CA LEU A 133 22.81 8.88 10.17
C LEU A 133 22.49 8.86 11.67
N GLU A 134 23.45 9.19 12.54
CA GLU A 134 23.20 9.28 13.99
C GLU A 134 22.08 10.28 14.34
N ARG A 135 21.92 11.34 13.53
CA ARG A 135 20.89 12.37 13.70
C ARG A 135 19.48 11.88 13.34
N PHE A 136 19.39 10.77 12.63
CA PHE A 136 18.13 10.17 12.18
C PHE A 136 17.64 9.07 13.11
N ARG A 137 18.38 8.74 14.16
CA ARG A 137 17.99 7.75 15.18
C ARG A 137 17.22 8.40 16.33
N GLY A 138 16.25 7.68 16.88
CA GLY A 138 15.43 8.13 17.99
C GLY A 138 14.20 8.91 17.54
N ARG A 139 13.84 9.95 18.31
CA ARG A 139 12.71 10.82 18.00
C ARG A 139 13.14 11.91 17.04
N ILE A 140 12.57 11.91 15.84
CA ILE A 140 12.84 12.92 14.80
C ILE A 140 11.54 13.55 14.31
N LYS A 141 11.62 14.73 13.71
CA LYS A 141 10.49 15.35 13.02
C LYS A 141 10.63 15.11 11.52
N GLN A 142 9.63 14.50 10.90
CA GLN A 142 9.62 14.21 9.47
C GLN A 142 8.42 14.87 8.79
N ILE A 143 8.66 15.51 7.65
CA ILE A 143 7.60 16.02 6.78
C ILE A 143 7.28 14.94 5.74
N PRO A 144 6.01 14.48 5.62
CA PRO A 144 5.62 13.53 4.58
C PRO A 144 5.89 14.08 3.17
N PRO A 145 6.17 13.24 2.17
CA PRO A 145 6.32 13.69 0.80
C PRO A 145 4.96 14.08 0.22
N VAL A 146 4.96 14.98 -0.76
CA VAL A 146 3.74 15.38 -1.50
C VAL A 146 3.12 14.16 -2.19
N TYR A 147 3.95 13.29 -2.79
CA TYR A 147 3.54 12.03 -3.38
C TYR A 147 3.24 10.95 -2.32
N SER A 148 2.27 11.21 -1.44
CA SER A 148 1.81 10.29 -0.40
C SER A 148 0.30 10.05 -0.43
N ALA A 149 -0.14 8.96 0.21
CA ALA A 149 -1.57 8.65 0.39
C ALA A 149 -2.23 9.48 1.51
N LEU A 150 -1.51 10.42 2.12
CA LEU A 150 -2.04 11.31 3.14
C LEU A 150 -3.19 12.13 2.58
N LYS A 151 -4.31 12.20 3.29
CA LYS A 151 -5.47 12.99 2.85
C LYS A 151 -5.42 14.41 3.38
N ILE A 152 -5.54 15.37 2.47
CA ILE A 152 -5.75 16.78 2.74
C ILE A 152 -7.13 17.12 2.19
N ASN A 153 -8.04 17.55 3.06
CA ASN A 153 -9.40 17.90 2.64
C ASN A 153 -10.16 16.74 1.95
N GLY A 154 -9.84 15.49 2.32
CA GLY A 154 -10.47 14.27 1.79
C GLY A 154 -9.82 13.69 0.53
N VAL A 155 -8.98 14.47 -0.16
CA VAL A 155 -8.23 14.13 -1.38
C VAL A 155 -6.81 13.74 -1.00
N LYS A 156 -6.18 12.78 -1.69
CA LYS A 156 -4.80 12.36 -1.37
C LYS A 156 -3.80 13.43 -1.81
N ALA A 157 -2.71 13.62 -1.06
CA ALA A 157 -1.66 14.58 -1.39
C ALA A 157 -1.08 14.34 -2.80
N CYS A 158 -0.88 13.07 -3.18
CA CYS A 158 -0.40 12.71 -4.51
C CYS A 158 -1.38 13.05 -5.65
N GLU A 159 -2.69 13.17 -5.39
CA GLU A 159 -3.67 13.57 -6.40
C GLU A 159 -3.51 15.06 -6.75
N TYR A 160 -3.18 15.92 -5.77
CA TYR A 160 -2.88 17.33 -6.04
C TYR A 160 -1.63 17.49 -6.93
N ALA A 161 -0.54 16.78 -6.61
CA ALA A 161 0.70 16.84 -7.42
C ALA A 161 0.46 16.41 -8.87
N ARG A 162 -0.26 15.30 -9.09
CA ARG A 162 -0.56 14.79 -10.43
C ARG A 162 -1.44 15.72 -11.25
N GLU A 163 -2.33 16.46 -10.59
CA GLU A 163 -3.20 17.43 -11.24
C GLU A 163 -2.53 18.81 -11.38
N GLY A 164 -1.25 18.96 -11.00
CA GLY A 164 -0.54 20.23 -11.00
C GLY A 164 -1.14 21.29 -10.07
N LYS A 165 -1.89 20.86 -9.05
CA LYS A 165 -2.58 21.74 -8.10
C LYS A 165 -1.73 21.98 -6.88
N GLU A 166 -1.74 23.22 -6.40
CA GLU A 166 -1.15 23.55 -5.11
C GLU A 166 -1.87 22.83 -3.97
N LEU A 167 -1.09 22.42 -2.96
CA LEU A 167 -1.65 21.86 -1.75
C LEU A 167 -2.46 22.96 -1.02
N PRO A 168 -3.69 22.67 -0.55
CA PRO A 168 -4.49 23.64 0.18
C PRO A 168 -3.85 24.18 1.47
N ARG A 169 -2.80 23.50 1.96
CA ARG A 169 -1.94 23.91 3.07
C ARG A 169 -0.60 23.17 2.98
N ALA A 170 0.42 23.73 3.61
CA ALA A 170 1.70 23.05 3.77
C ALA A 170 1.55 21.73 4.56
N LEU A 171 2.39 20.76 4.23
CA LEU A 171 2.47 19.51 4.98
C LEU A 171 3.15 19.77 6.33
N GLU A 172 2.44 19.41 7.39
CA GLU A 172 2.96 19.54 8.75
C GLU A 172 3.87 18.35 9.09
N GLY A 173 5.05 18.67 9.64
CA GLY A 173 5.97 17.66 10.15
C GLY A 173 5.41 16.94 11.37
N ARG A 174 5.71 15.64 11.47
CA ARG A 174 5.24 14.75 12.53
C ARG A 174 6.42 14.14 13.25
N GLU A 175 6.26 13.93 14.56
CA GLU A 175 7.24 13.16 15.31
C GLU A 175 7.19 11.69 14.88
N MET A 176 8.37 11.13 14.65
CA MET A 176 8.59 9.75 14.25
C MET A 176 9.63 9.13 15.16
N GLN A 177 9.44 7.86 15.48
CA GLN A 177 10.41 7.06 16.22
C GLN A 177 11.17 6.15 15.23
N VAL A 178 12.49 6.26 15.25
CA VAL A 178 13.44 5.45 14.48
C VAL A 178 14.30 4.67 15.46
N ASP A 179 14.12 3.35 15.51
CA ASP A 179 14.83 2.50 16.47
C ASP A 179 16.23 2.12 15.97
N GLU A 180 16.34 1.94 14.66
CA GLU A 180 17.54 1.52 13.95
C GLU A 180 17.68 2.37 12.67
N CYS A 181 18.89 2.83 12.40
CA CYS A 181 19.26 3.60 11.23
C CYS A 181 20.76 3.40 10.98
N GLU A 182 21.10 2.41 10.19
CA GLU A 182 22.48 1.92 10.03
C GLU A 182 22.84 1.81 8.56
N MET A 183 24.04 2.27 8.19
CA MET A 183 24.55 2.01 6.86
C MET A 183 25.05 0.57 6.78
N VAL A 184 24.50 -0.17 5.84
CA VAL A 184 24.80 -1.59 5.61
C VAL A 184 25.87 -1.75 4.54
N GLU A 185 25.89 -0.84 3.57
CA GLU A 185 26.81 -0.90 2.44
C GLU A 185 27.04 0.51 1.87
N TRP A 186 28.27 0.78 1.47
CA TRP A 186 28.69 2.00 0.79
C TRP A 186 29.09 1.67 -0.64
N TYR A 187 28.67 2.51 -1.59
CA TYR A 187 29.03 2.40 -2.99
C TYR A 187 29.78 3.64 -3.45
N GLU A 188 30.99 3.43 -3.96
CA GLU A 188 31.79 4.49 -4.56
C GLU A 188 31.14 5.02 -5.86
N PRO A 189 31.42 6.28 -6.25
CA PRO A 189 30.89 6.87 -7.47
C PRO A 189 31.10 5.99 -8.71
N GLY A 190 30.01 5.62 -9.39
CA GLY A 190 30.04 4.79 -10.60
C GLY A 190 30.31 3.30 -10.38
N GLN A 191 30.45 2.83 -9.13
CA GLN A 191 30.69 1.41 -8.79
C GLN A 191 29.40 0.69 -8.35
N HIS A 192 28.26 1.04 -8.92
CA HIS A 192 26.95 0.46 -8.61
C HIS A 192 26.01 0.52 -9.81
N GLU A 193 24.84 -0.11 -9.75
CA GLU A 193 23.87 -0.17 -10.86
C GLU A 193 22.88 1.02 -10.92
N PHE A 194 22.85 1.87 -9.90
CA PHE A 194 21.85 2.94 -9.81
C PHE A 194 22.13 4.08 -10.80
N SER A 195 21.10 4.43 -11.59
CA SER A 195 21.16 5.46 -12.64
C SER A 195 20.36 6.69 -12.24
N TRP A 196 20.63 7.84 -12.89
CA TRP A 196 19.83 9.04 -12.68
C TRP A 196 18.42 8.88 -13.28
N PRO A 197 17.38 9.46 -12.65
CA PRO A 197 16.05 9.48 -13.24
C PRO A 197 16.03 10.19 -14.59
N GLY A 198 15.55 9.49 -15.62
CA GLY A 198 15.48 9.96 -17.01
C GLY A 198 16.68 9.55 -17.88
N ASP A 199 17.77 9.06 -17.29
CA ASP A 199 18.91 8.53 -18.03
C ASP A 199 18.68 7.05 -18.41
N ASP A 200 19.56 6.51 -19.26
CA ASP A 200 19.59 5.08 -19.57
C ASP A 200 19.91 4.27 -18.30
N ALA A 201 19.03 3.34 -17.94
CA ALA A 201 19.16 2.50 -16.74
C ALA A 201 20.39 1.59 -16.74
N SER A 202 21.06 1.42 -17.88
CA SER A 202 22.33 0.70 -18.01
C SER A 202 23.57 1.57 -17.70
N VAL A 203 23.39 2.87 -17.46
CA VAL A 203 24.48 3.83 -17.22
C VAL A 203 24.47 4.27 -15.75
N PRO A 204 25.37 3.73 -14.91
CA PRO A 204 25.52 4.14 -13.53
C PRO A 204 25.72 5.64 -13.36
N ALA A 205 25.06 6.21 -12.36
CA ALA A 205 25.35 7.56 -11.92
C ALA A 205 26.78 7.64 -11.38
N ALA A 206 27.55 8.64 -11.83
CA ALA A 206 28.88 8.96 -11.30
C ALA A 206 28.76 9.72 -9.94
N ALA A 207 28.06 9.13 -8.99
CA ALA A 207 27.83 9.68 -7.66
C ALA A 207 27.78 8.53 -6.63
N PRO A 208 28.09 8.76 -5.35
CA PRO A 208 28.06 7.69 -4.38
C PRO A 208 26.63 7.31 -4.00
N ALA A 209 26.46 6.08 -3.52
CA ALA A 209 25.21 5.60 -2.96
C ALA A 209 25.45 4.85 -1.64
N ALA A 210 24.42 4.77 -0.80
CA ALA A 210 24.49 4.03 0.46
C ALA A 210 23.26 3.14 0.62
N ARG A 211 23.47 1.88 0.97
CA ARG A 211 22.40 0.99 1.46
C ARG A 211 22.24 1.20 2.96
N ILE A 212 21.03 1.48 3.40
CA ILE A 212 20.71 1.83 4.78
C ILE A 212 19.58 0.93 5.27
N ARG A 213 19.76 0.34 6.45
CA ARG A 213 18.74 -0.40 7.18
C ARG A 213 18.06 0.50 8.20
N LEU A 214 16.73 0.45 8.21
CA LEU A 214 15.88 1.30 9.04
C LEU A 214 14.81 0.46 9.74
N THR A 215 14.69 0.56 11.07
CA THR A 215 13.53 0.04 11.81
C THR A 215 12.74 1.22 12.37
N VAL A 216 11.51 1.41 11.87
CA VAL A 216 10.74 2.64 12.06
C VAL A 216 9.31 2.39 12.51
N CYS A 217 8.73 3.40 13.14
CA CYS A 217 7.33 3.38 13.54
C CYS A 217 6.36 3.48 12.33
N SER A 218 5.07 3.30 12.59
CA SER A 218 4.04 3.54 11.59
C SER A 218 4.02 4.99 11.11
N GLY A 219 3.81 5.20 9.81
CA GLY A 219 3.69 6.52 9.21
C GLY A 219 5.01 7.17 8.78
N PHE A 220 6.15 6.51 9.02
CA PHE A 220 7.45 6.94 8.52
C PHE A 220 7.55 6.79 7.00
N TYR A 221 8.09 7.80 6.33
CA TYR A 221 8.33 7.82 4.89
C TYR A 221 9.83 7.70 4.60
N VAL A 222 10.24 6.54 4.09
CA VAL A 222 11.65 6.29 3.71
C VAL A 222 12.12 7.22 2.59
N ARG A 223 11.20 7.64 1.71
CA ARG A 223 11.47 8.67 0.68
C ARG A 223 11.83 10.03 1.28
N SER A 224 11.09 10.51 2.27
CA SER A 224 11.45 11.76 2.98
C SER A 224 12.79 11.61 3.68
N PHE A 225 13.04 10.48 4.35
CA PHE A 225 14.35 10.21 4.95
C PHE A 225 15.49 10.27 3.92
N ALA A 226 15.32 9.64 2.76
CA ALA A 226 16.32 9.64 1.70
C ALA A 226 16.61 11.07 1.22
N HIS A 227 15.60 11.92 1.08
CA HIS A 227 15.77 13.33 0.72
C HIS A 227 16.47 14.15 1.82
N ASP A 228 15.98 14.03 3.06
CA ASP A 228 16.48 14.77 4.22
C ASP A 228 17.94 14.40 4.52
N LEU A 229 18.34 13.14 4.31
CA LEU A 229 19.72 12.68 4.47
C LEU A 229 20.68 13.41 3.53
N GLY A 230 20.30 13.62 2.26
CA GLY A 230 21.13 14.36 1.31
C GLY A 230 21.32 15.81 1.72
N ILE A 231 20.24 16.46 2.17
CA ILE A 231 20.31 17.83 2.71
C ILE A 231 21.25 17.87 3.91
N ALA A 232 21.13 16.92 4.84
CA ALA A 232 21.98 16.85 6.03
C ALA A 232 23.46 16.62 5.71
N CYS A 233 23.75 15.90 4.61
CA CYS A 233 25.10 15.73 4.04
C CYS A 233 25.55 16.92 3.18
N GLN A 234 24.85 18.06 3.20
CA GLN A 234 25.13 19.24 2.36
C GLN A 234 25.20 18.94 0.86
N SER A 235 24.38 18.00 0.40
CA SER A 235 24.20 17.64 -1.00
C SER A 235 22.71 17.49 -1.29
N ARG A 236 22.35 16.65 -2.26
CA ARG A 236 20.99 16.22 -2.54
C ARG A 236 20.96 14.71 -2.67
N SER A 237 19.80 14.12 -2.51
CA SER A 237 19.62 12.69 -2.73
C SER A 237 18.16 12.34 -2.97
N HIS A 238 17.96 11.11 -3.42
CA HIS A 238 16.67 10.47 -3.56
C HIS A 238 16.81 8.96 -3.29
N MET A 239 15.68 8.32 -3.08
CA MET A 239 15.61 6.87 -2.86
C MET A 239 15.74 6.11 -4.19
N ALA A 240 16.80 5.33 -4.36
CA ALA A 240 17.03 4.52 -5.56
C ALA A 240 16.32 3.17 -5.50
N SER A 241 16.20 2.57 -4.31
CA SER A 241 15.48 1.31 -4.11
C SER A 241 14.93 1.20 -2.69
N LEU A 242 13.93 0.34 -2.52
CA LEU A 242 13.31 0.08 -1.22
C LEU A 242 12.85 -1.37 -1.11
N LEU A 243 13.31 -2.05 -0.07
CA LEU A 243 12.88 -3.38 0.33
C LEU A 243 12.32 -3.32 1.75
N ARG A 244 11.04 -3.66 1.95
CA ARG A 244 10.50 -3.89 3.30
C ARG A 244 10.80 -5.32 3.74
N THR A 245 11.87 -5.49 4.51
CA THR A 245 12.33 -6.81 4.97
C THR A 245 11.41 -7.41 6.04
N ARG A 246 10.79 -6.57 6.86
CA ARG A 246 9.92 -7.02 7.96
C ARG A 246 8.73 -6.10 8.20
N GLN A 247 7.59 -6.70 8.55
CA GLN A 247 6.44 -5.99 9.11
C GLN A 247 5.76 -6.85 10.18
N ALA A 248 5.63 -6.33 11.40
CA ALA A 248 5.15 -7.10 12.54
C ALA A 248 5.94 -8.42 12.72
N ASN A 249 5.24 -9.55 12.76
CA ASN A 249 5.81 -10.89 12.86
C ASN A 249 6.05 -11.56 11.50
N PHE A 250 6.04 -10.80 10.39
CA PHE A 250 6.32 -11.32 9.05
C PHE A 250 7.68 -10.87 8.55
N SER A 251 8.46 -11.81 8.00
CA SER A 251 9.80 -11.59 7.44
C SER A 251 9.88 -12.02 5.97
N ILE A 252 10.76 -11.35 5.22
CA ILE A 252 11.10 -11.69 3.84
C ILE A 252 12.08 -12.86 3.74
N GLN A 253 12.81 -13.14 4.82
CA GLN A 253 13.81 -14.20 4.86
C GLN A 253 13.17 -15.59 4.96
N ASP A 254 13.77 -16.56 4.27
CA ASP A 254 13.40 -17.97 4.30
C ASP A 254 14.69 -18.82 4.44
N PRO A 255 14.91 -19.52 5.57
CA PRO A 255 14.09 -19.48 6.79
C PRO A 255 14.16 -18.11 7.48
N PRO A 256 13.19 -17.78 8.34
CA PRO A 256 13.22 -16.52 9.07
C PRO A 256 14.32 -16.49 10.13
N GLU A 257 14.84 -15.29 10.42
CA GLU A 257 15.86 -15.01 11.45
C GLU A 257 15.49 -15.42 12.88
N SER A 258 14.20 -15.65 13.16
CA SER A 258 13.70 -16.09 14.47
C SER A 258 12.48 -16.99 14.31
N PRO A 259 12.29 -18.01 15.17
CA PRO A 259 11.14 -18.92 15.12
C PRO A 259 9.79 -18.22 15.34
N ASP A 260 9.79 -17.02 15.94
CA ASP A 260 8.56 -16.23 16.15
C ASP A 260 8.08 -15.49 14.88
N LEU A 261 8.89 -15.52 13.82
CA LEU A 261 8.59 -14.86 12.56
C LEU A 261 8.02 -15.85 11.55
N VAL A 262 7.14 -15.32 10.72
CA VAL A 262 6.46 -16.06 9.65
C VAL A 262 6.96 -15.56 8.31
N THR A 263 7.44 -16.47 7.47
CA THR A 263 7.91 -16.11 6.13
C THR A 263 6.74 -15.82 5.19
N ALA A 264 6.88 -14.75 4.43
CA ALA A 264 5.92 -14.42 3.38
C ALA A 264 5.95 -15.41 2.22
N ILE A 265 4.82 -15.61 1.56
CA ILE A 265 4.79 -16.34 0.30
C ILE A 265 5.35 -15.48 -0.84
N THR A 266 6.09 -16.09 -1.76
CA THR A 266 6.68 -15.39 -2.90
C THR A 266 5.79 -15.47 -4.14
N TYR A 267 6.11 -14.64 -5.12
CA TYR A 267 5.45 -14.72 -6.43
C TYR A 267 5.80 -16.02 -7.16
N SER A 268 7.05 -16.49 -7.07
CA SER A 268 7.43 -17.77 -7.68
C SER A 268 6.65 -18.94 -7.06
N GLU A 269 6.41 -18.93 -5.75
CA GLU A 269 5.56 -19.92 -5.08
C GLU A 269 4.09 -19.82 -5.51
N LEU A 270 3.57 -18.60 -5.73
CA LEU A 270 2.22 -18.40 -6.27
C LEU A 270 2.08 -18.96 -7.69
N GLU A 271 3.07 -18.75 -8.57
CA GLU A 271 3.06 -19.31 -9.94
C GLU A 271 3.30 -20.82 -9.97
N ALA A 272 4.02 -21.37 -9.00
CA ALA A 272 4.29 -22.81 -8.92
C ALA A 272 3.03 -23.65 -8.62
N GLY A 273 1.92 -23.00 -8.26
CA GLY A 273 0.61 -23.62 -8.13
C GLY A 273 0.20 -23.94 -6.69
N GLU A 274 -1.06 -24.35 -6.55
CA GLU A 274 -1.73 -24.50 -5.24
C GLU A 274 -1.06 -25.49 -4.30
N ALA A 275 -0.43 -26.54 -4.83
CA ALA A 275 0.30 -27.50 -4.00
C ALA A 275 1.45 -26.83 -3.22
N ILE A 276 2.08 -25.79 -3.79
CA ILE A 276 3.22 -25.09 -3.19
C ILE A 276 2.74 -23.98 -2.25
N TRP A 277 2.02 -22.98 -2.78
CA TRP A 277 1.57 -21.86 -1.94
C TRP A 277 0.54 -22.29 -0.89
N GLY A 278 -0.30 -23.28 -1.19
CA GLY A 278 -1.33 -23.78 -0.29
C GLY A 278 -0.71 -24.49 0.93
N ALA A 279 0.35 -25.27 0.71
CA ALA A 279 1.09 -25.91 1.80
C ALA A 279 1.74 -24.89 2.75
N LYS A 280 2.23 -23.75 2.21
CA LYS A 280 2.86 -22.69 3.01
C LYS A 280 1.84 -21.83 3.77
N LEU A 281 0.68 -21.54 3.17
CA LEU A 281 -0.36 -20.72 3.80
C LEU A 281 -1.23 -21.48 4.81
N ARG A 282 -1.53 -22.76 4.56
CA ARG A 282 -2.51 -23.51 5.35
C ARG A 282 -2.19 -23.52 6.86
N PRO A 283 -0.96 -23.83 7.31
CA PRO A 283 -0.64 -23.79 8.75
C PRO A 283 -0.81 -22.39 9.36
N GLN A 284 -0.47 -21.35 8.60
CA GLN A 284 -0.61 -19.95 9.05
C GLN A 284 -2.08 -19.58 9.25
N LEU A 285 -2.94 -19.95 8.31
CA LEU A 285 -4.36 -19.64 8.34
C LEU A 285 -5.12 -20.50 9.35
N GLU A 286 -4.78 -21.78 9.47
CA GLU A 286 -5.35 -22.67 10.50
C GLU A 286 -5.01 -22.15 11.90
N GLY A 287 -3.75 -21.83 12.16
CA GLY A 287 -3.32 -21.22 13.43
C GLY A 287 -3.97 -19.85 13.68
N TRP A 288 -4.25 -19.08 12.62
CA TRP A 288 -5.00 -17.84 12.76
C TRP A 288 -6.47 -18.10 13.13
N VAL A 289 -7.15 -19.04 12.47
CA VAL A 289 -8.56 -19.39 12.74
C VAL A 289 -8.72 -19.93 14.15
N GLU A 290 -7.80 -20.76 14.63
CA GLU A 290 -7.81 -21.29 16.00
C GLU A 290 -7.69 -20.18 17.05
N LYS A 291 -6.80 -19.21 16.81
CA LYS A 291 -6.64 -18.02 17.68
C LYS A 291 -7.80 -17.02 17.57
N ASN A 292 -8.62 -17.13 16.52
CA ASN A 292 -9.72 -16.22 16.23
C ASN A 292 -11.01 -17.03 15.94
N PRO A 293 -11.56 -17.76 16.93
CA PRO A 293 -12.73 -18.59 16.72
C PRO A 293 -13.94 -17.76 16.29
N VAL A 294 -14.85 -18.37 15.52
CA VAL A 294 -16.12 -17.73 15.18
C VAL A 294 -16.95 -17.66 16.46
N ASN A 295 -17.14 -16.47 17.02
CA ASN A 295 -18.13 -16.30 18.09
C ASN A 295 -19.50 -16.70 17.53
N SER A 296 -20.14 -17.70 18.14
CA SER A 296 -21.52 -18.09 17.81
C SER A 296 -22.41 -16.85 17.87
N GLY A 297 -23.19 -16.62 16.81
CA GLY A 297 -24.01 -15.41 16.62
C GLY A 297 -23.40 -14.32 15.72
N HIS A 298 -22.18 -14.50 15.21
CA HIS A 298 -21.49 -13.54 14.32
C HIS A 298 -21.54 -13.93 12.83
N VAL A 299 -22.68 -14.40 12.33
CA VAL A 299 -22.91 -14.46 10.88
C VAL A 299 -23.57 -13.14 10.46
N ASN A 300 -22.85 -12.33 9.69
CA ASN A 300 -23.40 -11.15 8.99
C ASN A 300 -23.94 -9.98 9.84
N GLY A 301 -23.23 -9.58 10.90
CA GLY A 301 -23.54 -8.31 11.57
C GLY A 301 -22.55 -7.96 12.68
N ARG A 302 -22.30 -6.66 12.91
CA ARG A 302 -21.62 -6.21 14.13
C ARG A 302 -22.46 -6.61 15.34
N SER A 303 -21.88 -7.24 16.36
CA SER A 303 -22.59 -7.45 17.63
C SER A 303 -23.15 -6.13 18.18
N GLY A 304 -24.23 -6.19 18.97
CA GLY A 304 -24.77 -5.02 19.65
C GLY A 304 -23.71 -4.26 20.44
N GLU A 305 -22.79 -4.98 21.07
CA GLU A 305 -21.65 -4.43 21.80
C GLU A 305 -20.65 -3.71 20.87
N THR A 306 -20.34 -4.28 19.70
CA THR A 306 -19.44 -3.65 18.72
C THR A 306 -20.08 -2.39 18.12
N LYS A 307 -21.40 -2.40 17.89
CA LYS A 307 -22.14 -1.19 17.50
C LYS A 307 -22.07 -0.12 18.60
N ARG A 308 -22.19 -0.52 19.87
CA ARG A 308 -22.10 0.40 21.02
C ARG A 308 -20.72 1.01 21.17
N LYS A 309 -19.65 0.19 21.13
CA LYS A 309 -18.25 0.64 21.19
C LYS A 309 -17.90 1.61 20.04
N LEU A 310 -18.31 1.30 18.80
CA LEU A 310 -18.10 2.21 17.67
C LEU A 310 -18.93 3.50 17.77
N ALA A 311 -20.13 3.46 18.36
CA ALA A 311 -20.94 4.65 18.61
C ALA A 311 -20.29 5.54 19.69
N GLU A 312 -19.80 4.94 20.77
CA GLU A 312 -19.04 5.61 21.84
C GLU A 312 -17.73 6.21 21.29
N GLU A 313 -16.98 5.47 20.46
CA GLU A 313 -15.76 5.97 19.81
C GLU A 313 -16.06 7.12 18.83
N LYS A 314 -17.14 7.00 18.04
CA LYS A 314 -17.60 8.06 17.13
C LYS A 314 -18.04 9.31 17.89
N ALA A 315 -18.66 9.15 19.06
CA ALA A 315 -19.05 10.27 19.93
C ALA A 315 -17.85 10.95 20.58
N ARG A 316 -16.78 10.22 20.90
CA ARG A 316 -15.54 10.77 21.47
C ARG A 316 -14.59 11.40 20.45
N ARG A 317 -14.77 11.13 19.16
CA ARG A 317 -13.91 11.70 18.11
C ARG A 317 -14.10 13.22 18.03
N PRO A 318 -13.02 14.02 18.16
CA PRO A 318 -13.12 15.47 18.01
C PRO A 318 -13.60 15.81 16.59
N LYS A 319 -14.61 16.67 16.50
CA LYS A 319 -15.14 17.14 15.22
C LYS A 319 -14.03 17.87 14.46
N GLN A 320 -13.84 17.57 13.19
CA GLN A 320 -12.88 18.26 12.33
C GLN A 320 -13.57 19.42 11.61
N ARG A 321 -12.82 20.49 11.34
CA ARG A 321 -13.29 21.61 10.50
C ARG A 321 -12.81 21.45 9.06
N PHE A 322 -13.62 21.88 8.11
CA PHE A 322 -13.34 21.93 6.69
C PHE A 322 -13.82 23.28 6.14
N ARG A 323 -12.90 24.10 5.60
CA ARG A 323 -13.18 25.46 5.08
C ARG A 323 -13.98 26.35 6.05
N GLY A 324 -13.68 26.29 7.35
CA GLY A 324 -14.35 27.09 8.38
C GLY A 324 -15.63 26.47 8.95
N GLU A 325 -16.21 25.46 8.30
CA GLU A 325 -17.40 24.73 8.77
C GLU A 325 -17.05 23.39 9.41
N TRP A 326 -17.97 22.83 10.21
CA TRP A 326 -17.79 21.47 10.74
C TRP A 326 -17.92 20.44 9.61
N VAL A 327 -17.04 19.43 9.60
CA VAL A 327 -17.11 18.31 8.67
C VAL A 327 -18.43 17.56 8.88
N ALA A 328 -19.20 17.41 7.81
CA ALA A 328 -20.50 16.75 7.90
C ALA A 328 -20.43 15.30 8.39
N GLU A 329 -21.46 14.85 9.12
CA GLU A 329 -21.43 13.57 9.80
C GLU A 329 -21.59 12.39 8.83
N THR A 330 -22.43 12.57 7.81
CA THR A 330 -22.67 11.52 6.82
C THR A 330 -21.69 11.60 5.66
N ARG A 331 -21.44 10.45 5.02
CA ARG A 331 -20.59 10.36 3.82
C ARG A 331 -21.18 11.18 2.66
N GLY A 332 -22.50 11.19 2.51
CA GLY A 332 -23.19 11.92 1.45
C GLY A 332 -23.07 13.43 1.60
N GLU A 333 -23.24 13.95 2.82
CA GLU A 333 -23.07 15.38 3.09
C GLU A 333 -21.61 15.81 2.97
N ARG A 334 -20.65 14.96 3.37
CA ARG A 334 -19.22 15.25 3.15
C ARG A 334 -18.87 15.39 1.67
N ILE A 335 -19.43 14.51 0.83
CA ILE A 335 -19.23 14.58 -0.62
C ILE A 335 -19.82 15.89 -1.18
N LYS A 336 -21.00 16.31 -0.70
CA LYS A 336 -21.61 17.60 -1.07
C LYS A 336 -20.77 18.80 -0.58
N GLN A 337 -20.29 18.78 0.67
CA GLN A 337 -19.46 19.83 1.27
C GLN A 337 -18.12 19.99 0.52
N GLN A 338 -17.63 18.92 -0.10
CA GLN A 338 -16.41 18.91 -0.92
C GLN A 338 -16.66 19.30 -2.39
N GLY A 339 -17.87 19.76 -2.75
CA GLY A 339 -18.24 20.12 -4.12
C GLY A 339 -18.52 18.92 -5.04
N GLY A 340 -18.54 17.70 -4.50
CA GLY A 340 -18.86 16.48 -5.23
C GLY A 340 -20.37 16.24 -5.33
N ARG A 341 -20.83 15.74 -6.49
CA ARG A 341 -22.18 15.20 -6.61
C ARG A 341 -22.24 13.79 -6.01
N PHE A 342 -23.03 13.61 -4.95
CA PHE A 342 -23.36 12.28 -4.45
C PHE A 342 -24.25 11.56 -5.49
N LYS A 343 -23.65 10.72 -6.34
CA LYS A 343 -24.41 9.78 -7.17
C LYS A 343 -24.92 8.65 -6.29
N GLY A 344 -26.15 8.78 -5.79
CA GLY A 344 -26.92 7.65 -5.27
C GLY A 344 -27.12 6.59 -6.35
N LYS A 345 -27.63 5.40 -5.95
CA LYS A 345 -27.89 4.26 -6.84
C LYS A 345 -28.48 4.74 -8.18
N TRP A 346 -27.80 4.35 -9.26
CA TRP A 346 -28.01 4.80 -10.63
C TRP A 346 -29.48 4.77 -11.06
N ASN A 347 -30.05 5.94 -11.34
CA ASN A 347 -31.26 6.11 -12.13
C ASN A 347 -30.85 6.04 -13.61
N ARG A 348 -31.19 4.95 -14.31
CA ARG A 348 -30.97 4.84 -15.77
C ARG A 348 -32.18 5.49 -16.45
N LYS A 349 -31.93 6.57 -17.21
CA LYS A 349 -32.90 7.13 -18.16
C LYS A 349 -33.42 6.00 -19.05
N LYS A 350 -34.74 5.90 -19.20
CA LYS A 350 -35.39 5.16 -20.28
C LYS A 350 -34.84 5.72 -21.60
N GLU A 351 -34.27 4.84 -22.43
CA GLU A 351 -34.12 5.13 -23.85
C GLU A 351 -35.53 5.15 -24.45
N GLU A 352 -35.94 6.32 -24.93
CA GLU A 352 -37.12 6.47 -25.77
C GLU A 352 -36.80 5.87 -27.14
N SER A 353 -37.75 5.07 -27.60
CA SER A 353 -37.84 4.42 -28.91
C SER A 353 -37.61 5.40 -30.06
N ALA A 354 -36.67 5.07 -30.95
CA ALA A 354 -36.57 5.68 -32.28
C ALA A 354 -37.81 5.31 -33.12
N PRO A 355 -38.34 6.23 -33.94
CA PRO A 355 -39.53 5.97 -34.74
C PRO A 355 -39.19 5.13 -35.98
N LYS A 356 -40.10 4.21 -36.31
CA LYS A 356 -40.18 3.52 -37.61
C LYS A 356 -40.40 4.56 -38.70
N VAL A 357 -39.63 4.47 -39.78
CA VAL A 357 -39.95 5.13 -41.06
C VAL A 357 -40.36 4.04 -42.04
N GLU A 358 -41.63 4.04 -42.41
CA GLU A 358 -42.18 3.31 -43.55
C GLU A 358 -41.71 3.98 -44.86
N GLY A 359 -41.48 3.15 -45.87
CA GLY A 359 -40.81 3.55 -47.11
C GLY A 359 -41.69 4.31 -48.11
N VAL A 360 -41.02 4.81 -49.15
CA VAL A 360 -41.60 5.06 -50.47
C VAL A 360 -40.54 4.70 -51.51
N GLU A 361 -41.00 4.00 -52.54
CA GLU A 361 -40.33 3.43 -53.70
C GLU A 361 -39.77 4.45 -54.72
N SER A 362 -39.12 3.87 -55.74
CA SER A 362 -38.81 4.37 -57.09
C SER A 362 -37.52 5.17 -57.20
N SER A 363 -36.65 4.98 -58.19
CA SER A 363 -36.67 4.23 -59.46
C SER A 363 -35.25 4.24 -60.06
N GLU A 364 -34.93 3.20 -60.85
CA GLU A 364 -34.04 3.24 -62.05
C GLU A 364 -32.55 3.64 -61.84
N SER A 365 -31.53 3.07 -62.48
CA SER A 365 -31.39 2.11 -63.58
C SER A 365 -29.88 1.92 -63.84
N VAL A 366 -29.47 0.68 -64.15
CA VAL A 366 -28.43 0.30 -65.15
C VAL A 366 -26.96 0.66 -64.79
N SER A 367 -25.99 -0.26 -64.74
CA SER A 367 -25.76 -1.55 -65.41
C SER A 367 -25.00 -2.52 -64.50
#